data_AF-A0A7K4GW04-F1
#
_entry.id   AF-A0A7K4GW04-F1
#
_cell.length_a   1.000
_cell.length_b   1.000
_cell.length_c   1.000
_cell.angle_alpha   90.00
_cell.angle_beta   90.00
_cell.angle_gamma   90.00
#
_symmetry.space_group_name_H-M   'P 1'
#
loop_
_entity.id
_entity.type
_entity.pdbx_description
1 polymer ?
#
loop_
_entity_poly.entity_id
_entity_poly.type
_entity_poly.pdbx_seq_one_letter_code
_entity_poly.pdbx_strand_id
1 'polypeptide(L)' 'MKKWMIISVIVFLALLLGLFLLPSLFEGENFEIKPAYDFTATDVDGNTFNLSDYKGDVVILHITGLENPVC' A
#
# COMPACT_ATOMS: atom_id res chain seq x y z
N MET A 1 -20.78 35.67 -34.89
CA MET A 1 -21.05 35.58 -33.44
C MET A 1 -21.33 34.15 -32.97
N LYS A 2 -22.30 33.42 -33.55
CA LYS A 2 -22.64 32.03 -33.14
C LYS A 2 -21.49 31.00 -33.20
N LYS A 3 -20.61 31.05 -34.20
CA LYS A 3 -19.45 30.13 -34.32
C LYS A 3 -18.47 30.25 -33.15
N TRP A 4 -18.23 31.45 -32.64
CA TRP A 4 -17.32 31.69 -31.51
C TRP A 4 -17.88 31.17 -30.18
N MET A 5 -19.20 31.27 -29.99
CA MET A 5 -19.89 30.72 -28.83
C MET A 5 -19.81 29.18 -28.79
N ILE A 6 -19.98 28.51 -29.93
CA ILE A 6 -19.88 27.05 -30.03
C ILE A 6 -18.45 26.58 -29.73
N ILE A 7 -17.43 27.28 -30.25
CA ILE A 7 -16.03 26.97 -29.97
C ILE A 7 -15.73 27.08 -28.47
N SER A 8 -16.22 28.13 -27.81
CA SER A 8 -16.04 28.31 -26.36
C SER A 8 -16.65 27.16 -25.55
N VAL A 9 -17.86 26.72 -25.92
CA VAL A 9 -18.52 25.59 -25.24
C VAL A 9 -17.75 24.29 -25.44
N ILE A 10 -17.24 24.02 -26.64
CA ILE A 10 -16.46 22.81 -26.93
C ILE A 10 -15.16 22.79 -26.12
N VAL A 11 -14.44 23.91 -26.06
CA VAL A 11 -13.20 24.02 -25.29
C VAL A 11 -13.48 23.80 -23.80
N PHE A 12 -14.55 24.40 -23.28
CA PHE A 12 -14.94 24.23 -21.88
C PHE A 12 -15.32 22.77 -21.56
N LEU A 13 -16.05 22.12 -22.47
CA LEU A 13 -16.43 20.72 -22.32
C LEU A 13 -15.21 19.80 -22.35
N ALA A 14 -14.26 20.03 -23.27
CA ALA A 14 -13.02 19.26 -23.33
C ALA A 14 -12.17 19.42 -22.06
N LEU A 15 -12.16 20.62 -21.47
CA LEU A 15 -11.43 20.92 -20.24
C LEU A 15 -12.05 20.21 -19.03
N LEU A 16 -13.38 20.19 -18.93
CA LEU A 16 -14.10 19.42 -17.91
C LEU A 16 -13.88 17.91 -18.06
N LEU A 17 -13.90 17.40 -19.28
CA LEU A 17 -13.67 15.98 -19.57
C LEU A 17 -12.24 15.57 -19.19
N GLY A 18 -11.25 16.40 -19.52
CA GLY A 18 -9.87 16.21 -19.08
C GLY A 18 -9.77 16.19 -17.55
N LEU A 19 -10.38 17.16 -16.86
CA LEU A 19 -10.37 17.22 -15.40
C LEU A 19 -10.98 15.98 -14.73
N PHE A 20 -12.04 15.44 -15.34
CA PHE A 20 -12.73 14.25 -14.84
C PHE A 20 -11.94 12.95 -15.08
N LEU A 21 -11.17 12.86 -16.17
CA LEU A 21 -10.39 11.68 -16.52
C LEU A 21 -8.98 11.68 -15.91
N LEU A 22 -8.41 12.84 -15.57
CA LEU A 22 -7.09 12.96 -14.94
C LEU A 22 -6.88 12.04 -13.71
N PRO A 23 -7.81 11.92 -12.75
CA PRO A 23 -7.62 11.06 -11.57
C PRO A 23 -7.46 9.58 -11.93
N SER A 24 -8.06 9.12 -13.04
CA SER A 24 -7.95 7.74 -13.51
C SER A 24 -6.63 7.43 -14.24
N LEU A 25 -5.87 8.46 -14.62
CA LEU A 25 -4.57 8.33 -15.28
C LEU A 25 -3.40 8.29 -14.30
N PHE A 26 -3.61 8.76 -13.07
CA PHE A 26 -2.65 8.56 -12.00
C PHE A 26 -2.84 7.13 -11.50
N GLU A 27 -1.92 6.25 -11.92
CA GLU A 27 -1.78 4.91 -11.35
C GLU A 27 -1.78 5.05 -9.83
N GLY A 28 -2.85 4.52 -9.21
CA GLY A 28 -2.87 4.32 -7.77
C GLY A 28 -1.63 3.52 -7.42
N GLU A 29 -0.92 3.99 -6.41
CA GLU A 29 0.29 3.39 -5.86
C GLU A 29 0.09 1.86 -5.80
N ASN A 30 0.79 1.14 -6.68
CA ASN A 30 0.76 -0.31 -6.71
C ASN A 30 1.47 -0.77 -5.44
N PHE A 31 0.69 -1.05 -4.39
CA PHE A 31 1.21 -1.63 -3.16
C PHE A 31 1.71 -3.05 -3.48
N GLU A 32 3.01 -3.16 -3.77
CA GLU A 32 3.67 -4.45 -3.87
C GLU A 32 3.64 -5.11 -2.49
N ILE A 33 2.80 -6.14 -2.34
CA ILE A 33 2.76 -6.93 -1.12
C ILE A 33 4.06 -7.72 -1.03
N LYS A 34 4.97 -7.26 -0.18
CA LYS A 34 6.21 -7.98 0.13
C LYS A 34 5.94 -8.91 1.32
N PRO A 35 6.05 -10.24 1.14
CA PRO A 35 5.91 -11.16 2.27
C PRO A 35 7.00 -10.88 3.30
N ALA A 36 6.71 -11.16 4.58
CA ALA A 36 7.72 -11.16 5.62
C ALA A 36 8.84 -12.16 5.28
N TYR A 37 10.07 -11.85 5.69
CA TYR A 37 11.18 -12.77 5.53
C TYR A 37 10.95 -14.02 6.37
N ASP A 38 11.12 -15.19 5.78
CA ASP A 38 11.04 -16.45 6.51
C ASP A 38 12.31 -16.65 7.33
N PHE A 39 12.19 -16.51 8.65
CA PHE A 39 13.29 -16.70 9.58
C PHE A 39 13.11 -17.97 10.40
N THR A 40 14.23 -18.54 10.81
CA THR A 40 14.31 -19.62 11.80
C THR A 40 14.80 -19.04 13.12
N ALA A 41 14.18 -19.42 14.22
CA ALA A 41 14.59 -19.03 15.55
C ALA A 41 14.43 -20.18 16.56
N THR A 42 14.96 -19.96 17.76
CA THR A 42 14.85 -20.88 18.89
C THR A 42 14.01 -20.23 19.98
N ASP A 43 13.00 -20.94 20.48
CA ASP A 43 12.17 -20.46 21.57
C ASP A 43 12.84 -20.61 22.95
N VAL A 44 12.13 -20.24 24.02
CA VAL A 44 12.63 -20.31 25.40
C VAL A 44 12.85 -21.74 25.91
N ASP A 45 12.21 -22.73 25.29
CA ASP A 45 12.31 -24.14 25.65
C ASP A 45 13.38 -24.87 24.80
N GLY A 46 14.01 -24.16 23.86
CA GLY A 46 15.04 -24.70 22.97
C GLY A 46 14.49 -25.33 21.69
N ASN A 47 13.19 -25.20 21.40
CA ASN A 47 12.62 -25.71 20.17
C ASN A 47 12.95 -24.77 19.01
N THR A 48 13.25 -25.35 17.86
CA THR A 48 13.42 -24.58 16.62
C THR A 48 12.05 -24.37 15.97
N PHE A 49 11.77 -23.14 15.54
CA PHE A 49 10.57 -22.79 14.77
C PHE A 49 10.92 -21.93 13.56
N ASN A 50 10.08 -21.97 12.52
CA ASN A 50 10.16 -21.09 11.37
C ASN A 50 8.95 -20.15 11.32
N LEU A 51 9.11 -18.94 10.78
CA LEU A 51 7.97 -18.04 10.58
C LEU A 51 6.94 -18.65 9.62
N SER A 52 7.39 -19.38 8.60
CA SER A 52 6.53 -20.06 7.63
C SER A 52 5.59 -21.11 8.22
N ASP A 53 5.86 -21.60 9.44
CA ASP A 53 4.96 -22.51 10.16
C ASP A 53 3.60 -21.85 10.48
N TYR A 54 3.55 -20.51 10.50
CA TYR A 54 2.35 -19.69 10.76
C TYR A 54 1.72 -19.09 9.48
N LYS A 55 2.04 -19.65 8.31
CA LYS A 55 1.56 -19.10 7.03
C LYS A 55 0.04 -19.14 6.94
N GLY A 56 -0.57 -17.97 6.75
CA GLY A 56 -2.02 -17.80 6.67
C GLY A 56 -2.62 -17.22 7.94
N ASP A 57 -1.87 -17.17 9.03
CA ASP A 57 -2.28 -16.56 10.29
C ASP A 57 -1.83 -15.09 10.40
N VAL A 58 -2.54 -14.33 11.23
CA VAL A 58 -2.11 -12.98 11.64
C VAL A 58 -1.17 -13.13 12.83
N VAL A 59 0.12 -12.89 12.60
CA VAL A 59 1.18 -13.03 13.60
C VAL A 59 1.64 -11.65 14.09
N ILE A 60 1.78 -11.49 15.40
CA ILE A 60 2.35 -10.28 16.03
C ILE A 60 3.76 -10.60 16.52
N LEU A 61 4.76 -9.88 16.01
CA LEU A 61 6.13 -9.96 16.52
C LEU A 61 6.33 -8.90 17.60
N HIS A 62 6.54 -9.35 18.85
CA HIS A 62 6.89 -8.48 19.97
C HIS A 62 8.41 -8.56 20.21
N ILE A 63 9.11 -7.42 20.09
CA ILE A 63 10.56 -7.32 20.29
C ILE A 63 10.80 -6.63 21.62
N THR A 64 11.38 -7.34 22.58
CA THR A 64 11.72 -6.82 23.92
C THR A 64 13.22 -6.79 24.10
N GLY A 65 13.77 -5.66 24.54
CA GLY A 65 15.17 -5.55 24.97
C GLY A 65 15.27 -5.65 26.48
N LEU A 66 16.00 -6.64 27.00
CA LEU A 66 16.19 -6.86 28.44
C LEU A 66 16.98 -5.73 29.15
N GLU A 67 17.65 -4.86 28.38
CA GLU A 67 18.58 -3.86 28.91
C GLU A 67 17.98 -2.46 29.11
N ASN A 68 16.70 -2.24 28.80
CA ASN A 68 16.04 -0.94 28.96
C ASN A 68 14.88 -1.04 29.98
N PRO A 69 14.87 -0.24 31.07
CA PRO A 69 14.03 -0.47 32.26
C PRO A 69 12.55 -0.11 32.10
N VAL A 70 12.01 -0.10 30.88
CA VAL A 70 10.59 0.15 30.63
C VAL A 70 10.09 -0.92 29.67
N CYS A 71 9.73 -2.07 30.25
CA CYS A 71 8.88 -3.07 29.64
C CYS A 71 7.42 -2.74 29.99
#